data_AF-A0AAW0JA60-F1
#
_entry.id   AF-A0AAW0JA60-F1
#
_cell.length_a   1.000
_cell.length_b   1.000
_cell.length_c   1.000
_cell.angle_alpha   90.00
_cell.angle_beta   90.00
_cell.angle_gamma   90.00
#
_symmetry.space_group_name_H-M   'P 1'
#
loop_
_entity.id
_entity.type
_entity.pdbx_description
1 polymer ?
#
loop_
_entity_poly.entity_id
_entity_poly.type
_entity_poly.pdbx_seq_one_letter_code
_entity_poly.pdbx_strand_id
1 'polypeptide(L)' 'MVMVGLWCILDEQSLRPLMKKVLLMLEGIVNIPIPPSPTSFLSTI' A
#
# COMPACT_ATOMS: atom_id res chain seq x y z
N MET A 1 3.80 0.56 -10.17
CA MET A 1 3.57 1.77 -9.33
C MET A 1 2.22 1.78 -8.61
N VAL A 2 1.11 1.39 -9.25
CA VAL A 2 -0.23 1.35 -8.62
C VAL A 2 -0.26 0.62 -7.27
N MET A 3 0.37 -0.56 -7.18
CA MET A 3 0.42 -1.33 -5.92
C MET A 3 1.11 -0.59 -4.77
N VAL A 4 2.15 0.21 -5.05
CA VAL A 4 2.82 1.05 -4.04
C VAL A 4 1.88 2.17 -3.60
N GLY A 5 1.16 2.78 -4.54
CA GLY A 5 0.12 3.77 -4.24
C GLY A 5 -0.98 3.21 -3.35
N LEU A 6 -1.46 1.99 -3.63
CA LEU A 6 -2.47 1.30 -2.82
C LEU A 6 -2.01 1.09 -1.37
N TRP A 7 -0.77 0.69 -1.15
CA TRP A 7 -0.18 0.59 0.20
C TRP A 7 -0.11 1.96 0.91
N CYS A 8 0.16 3.03 0.18
CA CYS A 8 0.27 4.39 0.72
C CYS A 8 -1.07 5.04 1.06
N ILE A 9 -2.19 4.53 0.59
CA ILE A 9 -3.53 5.06 0.87
C ILE A 9 -4.34 4.20 1.85
N LEU A 10 -3.75 3.13 2.41
CA LEU A 10 -4.42 2.35 3.45
C LEU A 10 -4.77 3.23 4.66
N ASP A 11 -5.99 3.03 5.19
CA ASP A 11 -6.51 3.71 6.38
C ASP A 11 -5.69 3.35 7.62
N GLU A 12 -5.38 2.07 7.77
CA GLU A 12 -4.53 1.57 8.85
C GLU A 12 -3.08 1.99 8.64
N GLN A 13 -2.66 3.01 9.40
CA GLN A 13 -1.32 3.59 9.31
C GLN A 13 -0.21 2.58 9.64
N SER A 14 -0.50 1.58 10.48
CA SER A 14 0.43 0.50 10.84
C SER A 14 0.74 -0.43 9.67
N LEU A 15 -0.18 -0.56 8.72
CA LEU A 15 0.00 -1.34 7.49
C LEU A 15 0.76 -0.53 6.43
N ARG A 16 0.74 0.80 6.50
CA ARG A 16 1.44 1.64 5.53
C ARG A 16 2.96 1.40 5.60
N PRO A 17 3.63 1.13 4.47
CA PRO A 17 5.07 0.96 4.46
C PRO A 17 5.77 2.28 4.79
N LEU A 18 6.89 2.18 5.52
CA LEU A 18 7.80 3.31 5.74
C LEU A 18 8.31 3.87 4.41
N MET A 19 8.59 5.17 4.36
CA MET A 19 9.09 5.84 3.15
C MET A 19 10.37 5.19 2.60
N LYS A 20 11.25 4.70 3.47
CA LYS A 20 12.44 3.92 3.05
C LYS A 20 12.05 2.66 2.27
N LYS A 21 11.01 1.93 2.71
CA LYS A 21 10.53 0.73 2.02
C LYS A 21 9.81 1.07 0.72
N VAL A 22 9.05 2.17 0.69
CA VAL A 22 8.45 2.72 -0.53
C VAL A 22 9.51 3.02 -1.57
N LEU A 23 10.62 3.66 -1.19
CA LEU A 23 11.73 3.95 -2.11
C LEU A 23 12.32 2.67 -2.70
N LEU A 24 12.63 1.67 -1.87
CA LEU A 24 13.16 0.38 -2.34
C LEU A 24 12.19 -0.35 -3.28
N MET A 25 10.87 -0.22 -3.06
CA MET A 25 9.85 -0.76 -3.96
C MET A 25 9.80 -0.02 -5.30
N LEU A 26 9.96 1.30 -5.30
CA LEU A 26 9.99 2.12 -6.52
C LEU A 26 11.25 1.90 -7.34
N GLU A 27 12.39 1.71 -6.68
CA GLU A 27 13.68 1.36 -7.29
C GLU A 27 13.72 -0.10 -7.79
N GLY A 28 12.74 -0.93 -7.43
CA GLY A 28 12.67 -2.34 -7.82
C GLY A 28 13.64 -3.25 -7.08
N ILE A 29 14.23 -2.77 -5.98
CA ILE A 29 15.18 -3.53 -5.15
C ILE A 29 14.45 -4.60 -4.33
N VAL A 30 13.22 -4.32 -3.92
CA VAL A 30 12.37 -5.27 -3.18
C VAL A 30 11.06 -5.48 -3.91
N ASN A 31 10.56 -6.71 -3.86
CA ASN A 31 9.26 -7.05 -4.43
C ASN A 31 8.12 -6.34 -3.68
N ILE A 32 7.10 -5.94 -4.44
CA ILE A 32 5.91 -5.31 -3.90
C ILE A 32 4.91 -6.42 -3.52
N PRO A 33 4.61 -6.63 -2.23
CA PRO A 33 3.60 -7.59 -1.82
C PRO A 33 2.21 -7.09 -2.23
N ILE A 34 1.29 -8.03 -2.43
CA ILE A 34 -0.12 -7.71 -2.69
C ILE A 34 -0.66 -6.96 -1.47
N PRO A 35 -1.16 -5.71 -1.64
CA PRO A 35 -1.75 -4.98 -0.53
C PRO A 35 -2.99 -5.71 -0.01
N PRO A 36 -3.25 -5.68 1.32
CA PRO A 36 -4.54 -6.12 1.83
C PRO A 36 -5.64 -5.33 1.11
N SER A 37 -6.76 -5.98 0.77
CA SER A 37 -7.87 -5.28 0.13
C SER A 37 -8.24 -4.07 0.99
N PRO A 38 -8.30 -2.85 0.44
CA PRO A 38 -8.85 -1.73 1.18
C PRO A 38 -10.25 -2.17 1.61
N THR A 39 -10.47 -2.31 2.91
CA THR A 39 -11.79 -2.59 3.47
C THR A 39 -12.72 -1.54 2.90
N SER A 40 -13.49 -1.94 1.89
CA SER A 40 -14.24 -1.01 1.08
C SER A 40 -15.38 -0.50 1.96
N PHE A 41 -15.29 0.75 2.40
CA PHE A 41 -16.42 1.48 2.95
C PHE A 41 -17.41 1.84 1.81
N LEU A 42 -17.78 0.85 1.02
CA LEU A 42 -18.70 0.95 -0.12
C LEU A 42 -19.83 -0.08 0.03
N SER A 43 -20.33 -0.16 1.26
CA SER A 43 -21.60 -0.82 1.61
C SER A 43 -22.36 0.06 2.60
N THR A 44 -22.80 1.22 2.15
CA THR A 44 -23.95 1.94 2.73
C THR A 44 -24.66 2.65 1.59
N ILE A 45 -25.57 1.91 0.95
CA ILE A 45 -26.81 2.47 0.36
C ILE A 45 -27.93 2.00 1.29
#